data_AF-A0A813HJE2-F1
#
_entry.id   AF-A0A813HJE2-F1
#
_cell.length_a   1.000
_cell.length_b   1.000
_cell.length_c   1.000
_cell.angle_alpha   90.00
_cell.angle_beta   90.00
_cell.angle_gamma   90.00
#
_symmetry.space_group_name_H-M   'P 1'
#
loop_
_entity.id
_entity.type
_entity.pdbx_description
1 polymer ?
#
loop_
_entity_poly.entity_id
_entity_poly.type
_entity_poly.pdbx_seq_one_letter_code
_entity_poly.pdbx_strand_id
1 'polypeptide(L)'
;MANSTAIWRSMEMPDILPASRTPLREGSVRTASSGFETSSARVWKIFGLAGAGLAVLGATVHYAGKSFGSQNQESSLRSLTNKSIRRTPPARLQLWQSAKSDTYFLAKKDDLLWAPDFSFTGPVVQISNATGQTITGFGGAFTEASGLVFQKLTPAQQTQLINDYFGPVGNGYTLGRTHINSCDFSVGSYSFDDVEGDVDLLRFDEALTRDTEALIPLIKAAQSALEKQGWELKLLATPWSPPAWMKNNGQMDQSDRPCLKDGMAGPWAKYFTKWISAYQAHGIPIWAVTVQNEPENNATWEACVMTAEEEADFLGKYLGPELRSSHPNVSIFVMDHNKDHVYDYAKTILSDKVASQYADGVAYHWYAGDGFDELRKIQDEFPKATLLASEATWEAYRWKTGTTLAVGDWSFGEGYGHDIIGDLNTGSVGWIDWNLILNEIGGPNHVNNVCDSAIQVSQSLGEVYYHPQYWYIGHFSRFIIPGSVRLQTDVKNTERYGGSVRPYGTCTSEDGLQATAFRRPDGKVVVVAMHCGDEPVEFKLQRGSQAVLLELPPHAIQTYLFDDDDGVLTL
;
A
#
# COMPACT_ATOMS: atom_id res chain seq x y z
N MET A 1 0.07 -42.90 29.79
CA MET A 1 -0.11 -41.65 30.57
C MET A 1 0.77 -40.60 29.87
N ALA A 2 0.30 -39.53 29.23
CA ALA A 2 -1.01 -39.13 28.76
C ALA A 2 -0.79 -38.53 27.34
N ASN A 3 -1.64 -38.92 26.39
CA ASN A 3 -1.66 -38.39 25.02
C ASN A 3 -2.40 -37.04 25.01
N SER A 4 -1.86 -36.03 24.34
CA SER A 4 -2.60 -34.83 23.93
C SER A 4 -2.52 -34.68 22.40
N THR A 5 -3.48 -35.27 21.72
CA THR A 5 -3.86 -34.96 20.33
C THR A 5 -4.68 -33.67 20.33
N ALA A 6 -4.17 -32.59 19.74
CA ALA A 6 -4.92 -31.37 19.48
C ALA A 6 -5.67 -31.51 18.15
N ILE A 7 -6.98 -31.27 18.21
CA ILE A 7 -7.93 -31.41 17.10
C ILE A 7 -8.05 -30.05 16.40
N TRP A 8 -7.74 -30.03 15.10
CA TRP A 8 -8.05 -28.92 14.19
C TRP A 8 -9.58 -28.74 14.13
N ARG A 9 -10.07 -27.54 14.46
CA ARG A 9 -11.47 -27.16 14.21
C ARG A 9 -11.52 -26.25 12.99
N SER A 10 -12.00 -26.80 11.88
CA SER A 10 -12.57 -26.03 10.77
C SER A 10 -13.79 -25.25 11.27
N MET A 11 -13.86 -23.96 10.99
CA MET A 11 -15.08 -23.18 11.16
C MET A 11 -16.10 -23.63 10.12
N GLU A 12 -17.15 -24.34 10.55
CA GLU A 12 -18.31 -24.67 9.73
C GLU A 12 -19.17 -23.41 9.51
N MET A 13 -19.49 -23.13 8.24
CA MET A 13 -20.52 -22.16 7.85
C MET A 13 -21.92 -22.66 8.26
N PRO A 14 -22.85 -21.79 8.67
CA PRO A 14 -24.20 -22.22 9.02
C PRO A 14 -25.01 -22.61 7.78
N ASP A 15 -25.62 -23.80 7.84
CA ASP A 15 -26.54 -24.39 6.87
C ASP A 15 -27.74 -23.47 6.54
N ILE A 16 -27.91 -23.15 5.25
CA ILE A 16 -29.15 -22.60 4.71
C ILE A 16 -29.96 -23.75 4.10
N LEU A 17 -31.11 -24.04 4.71
CA LEU A 17 -32.10 -25.03 4.26
C LEU A 17 -32.62 -24.73 2.83
N PRO A 18 -32.90 -25.76 2.00
CA PRO A 18 -33.33 -25.55 0.63
C PRO A 18 -34.84 -25.25 0.55
N ALA A 19 -35.20 -24.15 -0.12
CA ALA A 19 -36.58 -23.86 -0.47
C ALA A 19 -37.05 -24.78 -1.61
N SER A 20 -38.02 -25.65 -1.30
CA SER A 20 -38.71 -26.55 -2.22
C SER A 20 -39.47 -25.79 -3.31
N ARG A 21 -39.31 -26.23 -4.57
CA ARG A 21 -40.14 -25.84 -5.70
C ARG A 21 -41.48 -26.59 -5.67
N THR A 22 -42.59 -25.85 -5.80
CA THR A 22 -43.87 -26.39 -6.28
C THR A 22 -44.60 -25.31 -7.11
N PRO A 23 -45.25 -25.64 -8.24
CA PRO A 23 -45.79 -24.66 -9.18
C PRO A 23 -47.32 -24.49 -9.05
N LEU A 24 -47.82 -23.25 -9.10
CA LEU A 24 -49.24 -22.92 -9.32
C LEU A 24 -49.29 -21.57 -10.08
N ARG A 25 -49.69 -21.57 -11.37
CA ARG A 25 -51.05 -21.44 -11.95
C ARG A 25 -51.59 -20.01 -12.01
N GLU A 26 -52.14 -19.71 -13.18
CA GLU A 26 -52.69 -18.44 -13.67
C GLU A 26 -53.68 -17.74 -12.72
N GLY A 27 -53.61 -16.41 -12.72
CA GLY A 27 -54.62 -15.52 -12.16
C GLY A 27 -54.46 -14.11 -12.72
N SER A 28 -55.38 -13.74 -13.62
CA SER A 28 -55.56 -12.37 -14.11
C SER A 28 -56.07 -11.44 -13.00
N VAL A 29 -55.77 -10.14 -13.08
CA VAL A 29 -56.72 -9.00 -12.96
C VAL A 29 -55.97 -7.68 -12.69
N ARG A 30 -56.14 -6.77 -13.67
CA ARG A 30 -56.30 -5.31 -13.62
C ARG A 30 -55.60 -4.51 -12.50
N THR A 31 -54.66 -3.66 -12.91
CA THR A 31 -54.26 -2.46 -12.16
C THR A 31 -54.88 -1.21 -12.78
N ALA A 32 -55.62 -0.48 -11.94
CA ALA A 32 -56.16 0.83 -12.21
C ALA A 32 -55.08 1.91 -12.14
N SER A 33 -55.23 2.94 -12.97
CA SER A 33 -54.38 4.11 -13.11
C SER A 33 -54.76 5.22 -12.14
N SER A 34 -53.78 5.75 -11.42
CA SER A 34 -53.71 7.11 -10.85
C SER A 34 -52.20 7.35 -10.65
N GLY A 35 -51.51 8.27 -11.30
CA GLY A 35 -51.84 9.67 -11.54
C GLY A 35 -51.26 10.50 -10.40
N PHE A 36 -50.00 10.91 -10.49
CA PHE A 36 -49.46 12.11 -9.84
C PHE A 36 -48.17 12.60 -10.54
N GLU A 37 -48.04 13.92 -10.55
CA GLU A 37 -47.22 14.77 -11.41
C GLU A 37 -45.78 15.04 -10.93
N THR A 38 -44.91 15.27 -11.92
CA THR A 38 -43.83 16.27 -12.02
C THR A 38 -42.77 16.43 -10.91
N SER A 39 -41.50 16.33 -11.30
CA SER A 39 -40.64 17.52 -11.51
C SER A 39 -39.36 17.18 -12.28
N SER A 40 -39.01 18.03 -13.24
CA SER A 40 -37.91 17.89 -14.19
C SER A 40 -36.71 18.75 -13.76
N ALA A 41 -35.55 18.12 -13.57
CA ALA A 41 -34.29 18.82 -13.34
C ALA A 41 -33.59 19.12 -14.68
N ARG A 42 -33.32 20.41 -14.93
CA ARG A 42 -32.63 20.93 -16.10
C ARG A 42 -31.11 20.77 -15.95
N VAL A 43 -30.48 20.16 -16.95
CA VAL A 43 -29.02 20.08 -17.13
C VAL A 43 -28.55 21.32 -17.90
N TRP A 44 -27.55 22.03 -17.39
CA TRP A 44 -26.84 23.09 -18.11
C TRP A 44 -25.59 22.52 -18.80
N LYS A 45 -25.50 22.68 -20.12
CA LYS A 45 -24.29 22.51 -20.92
C LYS A 45 -23.69 23.89 -21.20
N ILE A 46 -22.41 24.09 -20.86
CA ILE A 46 -21.64 25.27 -21.26
C ILE A 46 -20.76 24.90 -22.45
N PHE A 47 -20.93 25.63 -23.56
CA PHE A 47 -20.01 25.64 -24.71
C PHE A 47 -18.91 26.68 -24.47
N GLY A 48 -17.65 26.27 -24.59
CA GLY A 48 -16.50 27.18 -24.70
C GLY A 48 -16.15 27.42 -26.17
N LEU A 49 -16.20 28.69 -26.59
CA LEU A 49 -15.75 29.17 -27.89
C LEU A 49 -14.30 29.66 -27.79
N ALA A 50 -13.51 29.32 -28.81
CA ALA A 50 -12.14 29.75 -29.00
C ALA A 50 -12.05 30.99 -29.92
N GLY A 51 -10.99 31.81 -29.71
CA GLY A 51 -10.20 32.35 -30.82
C GLY A 51 -10.09 33.87 -31.01
N ALA A 52 -8.86 34.29 -31.34
CA ALA A 52 -8.33 35.60 -31.81
C ALA A 52 -8.10 36.67 -30.70
N GLY A 53 -6.93 37.31 -30.52
CA GLY A 53 -5.72 37.47 -31.33
C GLY A 53 -5.58 38.93 -31.77
N LEU A 54 -4.67 39.72 -31.17
CA LEU A 54 -4.05 40.91 -31.79
C LEU A 54 -2.91 41.51 -30.96
N ALA A 55 -1.96 42.12 -31.67
CA ALA A 55 -0.57 42.36 -31.33
C ALA A 55 -0.25 43.83 -30.93
N VAL A 56 0.83 43.97 -30.15
CA VAL A 56 1.93 44.98 -30.13
C VAL A 56 1.60 46.47 -30.30
N LEU A 57 2.05 47.27 -29.32
CA LEU A 57 2.82 48.50 -29.56
C LEU A 57 3.61 48.90 -28.29
N GLY A 58 4.92 49.06 -28.45
CA GLY A 58 5.84 49.52 -27.42
C GLY A 58 5.98 51.04 -27.36
N ALA A 59 6.41 51.54 -26.21
CA ALA A 59 7.05 52.84 -26.08
C ALA A 59 7.98 52.83 -24.86
N THR A 60 9.28 52.78 -25.13
CA THR A 60 10.38 53.06 -24.21
C THR A 60 10.55 54.57 -24.09
N VAL A 61 10.65 55.10 -22.87
CA VAL A 61 11.18 56.46 -22.63
C VAL A 61 12.37 56.34 -21.69
N HIS A 62 13.55 56.63 -22.24
CA HIS A 62 14.77 56.96 -21.50
C HIS A 62 14.67 58.38 -20.97
N TYR A 63 15.06 58.59 -19.71
CA TYR A 63 15.56 59.90 -19.27
C TYR A 63 16.85 59.70 -18.49
N ALA A 64 17.94 60.21 -19.06
CA ALA A 64 19.23 60.38 -18.43
C ALA A 64 19.32 61.81 -17.87
N GLY A 65 19.79 61.95 -16.62
CA GLY A 65 20.06 63.24 -15.99
C GLY A 65 21.17 63.09 -14.95
N LYS A 66 22.32 63.71 -15.23
CA LYS A 66 23.59 63.60 -14.50
C LYS A 66 23.60 64.35 -13.15
N SER A 67 24.24 63.69 -12.18
CA SER A 67 25.22 64.17 -11.17
C SER A 67 25.35 65.67 -10.89
N PHE A 68 25.27 66.04 -9.60
CA PHE A 68 26.23 66.93 -8.93
C PHE A 68 26.47 66.45 -7.49
N GLY A 69 27.74 66.38 -7.08
CA GLY A 69 28.15 65.99 -5.74
C GLY A 69 28.29 67.20 -4.80
N SER A 70 28.16 66.94 -3.50
CA SER A 70 28.94 67.62 -2.47
C SER A 70 29.07 66.69 -1.26
N GLN A 71 30.31 66.52 -0.79
CA GLN A 71 30.61 65.92 0.50
C GLN A 71 30.25 66.90 1.61
N ASN A 72 29.72 66.40 2.72
CA ASN A 72 30.05 66.91 4.05
C ASN A 72 29.85 65.80 5.09
N GLN A 73 30.92 65.55 5.85
CA GLN A 73 30.92 64.79 7.09
C GLN A 73 30.20 65.61 8.16
N GLU A 74 29.23 65.01 8.85
CA GLU A 74 28.95 65.36 10.24
C GLU A 74 28.50 64.09 11.01
N SER A 75 29.42 63.66 11.86
CA SER A 75 29.24 63.13 13.22
C SER A 75 28.00 62.26 13.54
N SER A 76 28.31 60.99 13.77
CA SER A 76 27.99 60.23 14.99
C SER A 76 26.91 60.82 15.91
N LEU A 77 25.71 60.23 15.88
CA LEU A 77 24.81 60.00 17.04
C LEU A 77 23.44 59.55 16.50
N ARG A 78 23.29 58.24 16.25
CA ARG A 78 22.04 57.45 16.23
C ARG A 78 22.36 56.00 15.87
N SER A 79 23.20 55.40 16.72
CA SER A 79 23.23 53.94 16.90
C SER A 79 22.14 53.60 17.91
N LEU A 80 21.40 52.51 17.69
CA LEU A 80 20.22 52.01 18.43
C LEU A 80 18.88 52.44 17.84
N THR A 81 18.47 51.79 16.74
CA THR A 81 17.17 51.09 16.61
C THR A 81 17.02 50.57 15.18
N ASN A 82 16.29 49.46 15.04
CA ASN A 82 16.06 48.69 13.82
C ASN A 82 17.20 47.78 13.34
N LYS A 83 17.57 46.79 14.18
CA LYS A 83 17.64 45.43 13.64
C LYS A 83 16.22 45.08 13.24
N SER A 84 15.93 45.23 11.95
CA SER A 84 14.82 44.55 11.29
C SER A 84 14.98 43.06 11.61
N ILE A 85 14.27 42.58 12.63
CA ILE A 85 13.98 41.18 12.78
C ILE A 85 13.14 40.89 11.54
N ARG A 86 13.74 40.30 10.51
CA ARG A 86 12.97 39.57 9.50
C ARG A 86 12.20 38.52 10.31
N ARG A 87 10.95 38.83 10.67
CA ARG A 87 10.00 37.83 11.11
C ARG A 87 9.84 36.94 9.89
N THR A 88 10.48 35.78 9.90
CA THR A 88 10.12 34.69 9.00
C THR A 88 8.59 34.57 9.11
N PRO A 89 7.84 34.59 7.98
CA PRO A 89 6.42 34.33 8.05
C PRO A 89 6.22 33.03 8.84
N PRO A 90 5.19 32.94 9.72
CA PRO A 90 4.92 31.70 10.44
C PRO A 90 4.87 30.56 9.43
N ALA A 91 5.59 29.48 9.71
CA ALA A 91 5.63 28.32 8.84
C ALA A 91 4.18 27.90 8.53
N ARG A 92 3.90 27.63 7.25
CA ARG A 92 2.57 27.23 6.82
C ARG A 92 2.43 25.73 6.97
N LEU A 93 1.29 25.31 7.50
CA LEU A 93 0.89 23.92 7.57
C LEU A 93 -0.16 23.68 6.48
N GLN A 94 0.19 22.90 5.48
CA GLN A 94 -0.74 22.50 4.42
C GLN A 94 -1.51 21.26 4.87
N LEU A 95 -2.79 21.18 4.52
CA LEU A 95 -3.70 20.11 4.93
C LEU A 95 -4.43 19.51 3.72
N TRP A 96 -4.50 18.18 3.68
CA TRP A 96 -5.37 17.39 2.79
C TRP A 96 -6.28 16.51 3.63
N GLN A 97 -7.53 16.33 3.20
CA GLN A 97 -8.53 15.58 3.94
C GLN A 97 -9.33 14.63 3.05
N SER A 98 -9.67 13.47 3.61
CA SER A 98 -10.79 12.64 3.18
C SER A 98 -11.65 12.33 4.41
N ALA A 99 -12.92 12.73 4.39
CA ALA A 99 -13.91 12.33 5.38
C ALA A 99 -15.09 11.64 4.69
N LYS A 100 -15.78 10.73 5.38
CA LYS A 100 -16.94 10.00 4.83
C LYS A 100 -18.04 10.93 4.28
N SER A 101 -18.14 12.13 4.85
CA SER A 101 -19.10 13.17 4.46
C SER A 101 -18.62 14.08 3.32
N ASP A 102 -17.34 13.98 2.91
CA ASP A 102 -16.79 14.80 1.85
C ASP A 102 -17.35 14.39 0.47
N THR A 103 -17.47 15.37 -0.43
CA THR A 103 -17.78 15.13 -1.85
C THR A 103 -16.53 14.80 -2.67
N TYR A 104 -15.38 15.32 -2.24
CA TYR A 104 -14.09 15.12 -2.88
C TYR A 104 -13.07 14.67 -1.83
N PHE A 105 -12.44 13.53 -2.08
CA PHE A 105 -11.45 12.94 -1.19
C PHE A 105 -10.05 13.44 -1.54
N LEU A 106 -9.15 13.35 -0.56
CA LEU A 106 -7.78 13.85 -0.62
C LEU A 106 -7.72 15.32 -1.07
N ALA A 107 -8.70 16.12 -0.65
CA ALA A 107 -8.86 17.49 -1.08
C ALA A 107 -7.98 18.42 -0.22
N LYS A 108 -7.22 19.30 -0.87
CA LYS A 108 -6.46 20.34 -0.17
C LYS A 108 -7.43 21.32 0.52
N LYS A 109 -7.19 21.61 1.80
CA LYS A 109 -7.91 22.60 2.61
C LYS A 109 -7.05 23.86 2.78
N ASP A 110 -7.59 24.86 3.46
CA ASP A 110 -6.87 26.12 3.72
C ASP A 110 -5.59 25.86 4.53
N ASP A 111 -4.52 26.59 4.18
CA ASP A 111 -3.26 26.52 4.91
C ASP A 111 -3.45 27.08 6.34
N LEU A 112 -2.90 26.40 7.33
CA LEU A 112 -2.92 26.78 8.74
C LEU A 112 -1.58 27.38 9.16
N LEU A 113 -1.56 28.07 10.30
CA LEU A 113 -0.36 28.72 10.84
C LEU A 113 0.01 28.12 12.20
N TRP A 114 1.29 27.85 12.39
CA TRP A 114 1.82 27.50 13.70
C TRP A 114 1.72 28.68 14.69
N ALA A 115 1.40 28.36 15.93
CA ALA A 115 1.43 29.27 17.07
C ALA A 115 2.44 28.79 18.12
N PRO A 116 2.85 29.64 19.08
CA PRO A 116 3.51 29.16 20.29
C PRO A 116 2.68 28.06 20.97
N ASP A 117 3.33 27.06 21.55
CA ASP A 117 2.64 25.96 22.25
C ASP A 117 1.69 26.50 23.35
N PHE A 118 0.55 25.84 23.49
CA PHE A 118 -0.54 26.23 24.35
C PHE A 118 -1.07 25.05 25.17
N SER A 119 -1.68 25.36 26.31
CA SER A 119 -2.34 24.36 27.15
C SER A 119 -3.55 23.79 26.42
N PHE A 120 -3.64 22.47 26.33
CA PHE A 120 -4.74 21.75 25.70
C PHE A 120 -5.00 20.46 26.47
N THR A 121 -6.28 20.17 26.75
CA THR A 121 -6.69 19.01 27.57
C THR A 121 -7.10 17.81 26.74
N GLY A 122 -7.36 17.98 25.44
CA GLY A 122 -7.72 16.89 24.54
C GLY A 122 -6.51 16.13 23.97
N PRO A 123 -6.75 15.32 22.92
CA PRO A 123 -5.70 14.56 22.23
C PRO A 123 -4.53 15.42 21.74
N VAL A 124 -3.31 14.92 21.89
CA VAL A 124 -2.09 15.60 21.43
C VAL A 124 -1.27 14.66 20.58
N VAL A 125 -0.98 15.06 19.33
CA VAL A 125 0.02 14.43 18.47
C VAL A 125 1.33 15.19 18.66
N GLN A 126 2.30 14.58 19.32
CA GLN A 126 3.61 15.17 19.57
C GLN A 126 4.66 14.52 18.67
N ILE A 127 5.39 15.34 17.91
CA ILE A 127 6.47 14.90 17.02
C ILE A 127 7.81 15.31 17.62
N SER A 128 8.78 14.39 17.57
CA SER A 128 10.15 14.64 18.02
C SER A 128 11.18 14.27 16.94
N ASN A 129 12.46 14.51 17.24
CA ASN A 129 13.57 14.35 16.28
C ASN A 129 14.14 12.94 16.29
N ALA A 130 13.70 12.07 17.21
CA ALA A 130 14.12 10.68 17.23
C ALA A 130 13.62 9.98 15.95
N THR A 131 14.54 9.36 15.22
CA THR A 131 14.27 8.76 13.92
C THR A 131 14.08 7.26 14.00
N GLY A 132 13.23 6.72 13.13
CA GLY A 132 13.08 5.28 12.88
C GLY A 132 13.61 4.88 11.52
N GLN A 133 12.90 3.96 10.89
CA GLN A 133 13.21 3.39 9.58
C GLN A 133 13.09 4.40 8.43
N THR A 134 13.77 4.09 7.33
CA THR A 134 13.63 4.78 6.04
C THR A 134 12.62 4.05 5.18
N ILE A 135 11.71 4.80 4.56
CA ILE A 135 10.64 4.27 3.72
C ILE A 135 11.18 3.91 2.33
N THR A 136 10.91 2.68 1.93
CA THR A 136 11.13 2.13 0.60
C THR A 136 10.05 2.61 -0.37
N GLY A 137 8.79 2.56 0.04
CA GLY A 137 7.66 3.00 -0.79
C GLY A 137 6.34 2.33 -0.43
N PHE A 138 5.33 2.60 -1.25
CA PHE A 138 3.99 2.03 -1.16
C PHE A 138 3.60 1.50 -2.54
N GLY A 139 2.72 0.50 -2.58
CA GLY A 139 2.50 -0.26 -3.80
C GLY A 139 1.24 -1.10 -3.85
N GLY A 140 1.16 -1.89 -4.91
CA GLY A 140 0.19 -2.97 -5.06
C GLY A 140 0.76 -4.12 -5.89
N ALA A 141 0.05 -5.24 -5.94
CA ALA A 141 0.45 -6.43 -6.67
C ALA A 141 0.02 -6.41 -8.16
N PHE A 142 1.00 -6.75 -9.00
CA PHE A 142 0.89 -7.00 -10.43
C PHE A 142 0.50 -8.47 -10.66
N THR A 143 -0.77 -8.79 -10.43
CA THR A 143 -1.31 -10.13 -10.69
C THR A 143 -1.72 -10.31 -12.15
N GLU A 144 -1.82 -11.57 -12.60
CA GLU A 144 -2.39 -11.88 -13.92
C GLU A 144 -3.80 -11.31 -14.08
N ALA A 145 -4.63 -11.39 -13.04
CA ALA A 145 -5.94 -10.75 -12.99
C ALA A 145 -5.87 -9.25 -13.29
N SER A 146 -4.97 -8.53 -12.61
CA SER A 146 -4.76 -7.10 -12.84
C SER A 146 -4.31 -6.83 -14.27
N GLY A 147 -3.37 -7.62 -14.81
CA GLY A 147 -2.92 -7.51 -16.20
C GLY A 147 -4.05 -7.71 -17.22
N LEU A 148 -4.88 -8.73 -17.04
CA LEU A 148 -6.00 -9.05 -17.93
C LEU A 148 -7.10 -7.99 -17.89
N VAL A 149 -7.41 -7.45 -16.71
CA VAL A 149 -8.35 -6.34 -16.57
C VAL A 149 -7.79 -5.10 -17.26
N PHE A 150 -6.51 -4.78 -17.06
CA PHE A 150 -5.85 -3.63 -17.67
C PHE A 150 -5.88 -3.68 -19.21
N GLN A 151 -5.68 -4.84 -19.80
CA GLN A 151 -5.68 -5.01 -21.26
C GLN A 151 -7.02 -4.80 -21.92
N LYS A 152 -8.12 -4.97 -21.19
CA LYS A 152 -9.47 -4.73 -21.70
C LYS A 152 -9.86 -3.25 -21.68
N LEU A 153 -9.08 -2.41 -21.00
CA LEU A 153 -9.30 -0.97 -20.98
C LEU A 153 -8.93 -0.32 -22.32
N THR A 154 -9.56 0.80 -22.63
CA THR A 154 -9.12 1.65 -23.74
C THR A 154 -7.74 2.25 -23.46
N PRO A 155 -6.95 2.64 -24.47
CA PRO A 155 -5.64 3.28 -24.24
C PRO A 155 -5.69 4.52 -23.35
N ALA A 156 -6.78 5.28 -23.41
CA ALA A 156 -6.99 6.44 -22.55
C ALA A 156 -7.20 6.03 -21.09
N GLN A 157 -7.99 4.99 -20.84
CA GLN A 157 -8.21 4.44 -19.49
C GLN A 157 -6.96 3.77 -18.94
N GLN A 158 -6.21 3.04 -19.76
CA GLN A 158 -4.90 2.49 -19.37
C GLN A 158 -3.95 3.61 -18.92
N THR A 159 -3.85 4.68 -19.71
CA THR A 159 -3.03 5.85 -19.37
C THR A 159 -3.50 6.50 -18.07
N GLN A 160 -4.82 6.68 -17.90
CA GLN A 160 -5.39 7.26 -16.70
C GLN A 160 -5.05 6.40 -15.47
N LEU A 161 -5.27 5.09 -15.54
CA LEU A 161 -5.03 4.16 -14.44
C LEU A 161 -3.56 4.12 -14.01
N ILE A 162 -2.66 4.09 -14.98
CA ILE A 162 -1.22 4.18 -14.70
C ILE A 162 -0.88 5.52 -14.05
N ASN A 163 -1.48 6.62 -14.50
CA ASN A 163 -1.26 7.93 -13.87
C ASN A 163 -1.86 8.01 -12.46
N ASP A 164 -2.98 7.31 -12.19
CA ASP A 164 -3.64 7.29 -10.89
C ASP A 164 -2.80 6.55 -9.85
N TYR A 165 -2.11 5.47 -10.21
CA TYR A 165 -1.21 4.79 -9.27
C TYR A 165 0.21 5.36 -9.27
N PHE A 166 0.80 5.56 -10.45
CA PHE A 166 2.24 5.80 -10.61
C PHE A 166 2.57 7.20 -11.12
N GLY A 167 1.58 8.01 -11.48
CA GLY A 167 1.77 9.35 -12.02
C GLY A 167 2.03 10.42 -10.95
N PRO A 168 2.50 11.62 -11.36
CA PRO A 168 2.90 12.70 -10.45
C PRO A 168 1.73 13.35 -9.68
N VAL A 169 0.49 13.10 -10.12
CA VAL A 169 -0.74 13.61 -9.50
C VAL A 169 -1.64 12.47 -8.97
N GLY A 170 -1.21 11.22 -9.14
CA GLY A 170 -1.84 10.03 -8.59
C GLY A 170 -1.27 9.68 -7.21
N ASN A 171 -1.33 8.41 -6.84
CA ASN A 171 -0.86 7.87 -5.57
C ASN A 171 0.67 7.76 -5.46
N GLY A 172 1.43 7.93 -6.54
CA GLY A 172 2.90 7.91 -6.48
C GLY A 172 3.51 6.59 -6.00
N TYR A 173 2.87 5.46 -6.33
CA TYR A 173 3.39 4.12 -6.00
C TYR A 173 4.78 3.91 -6.58
N THR A 174 5.66 3.32 -5.80
CA THR A 174 7.07 3.04 -6.17
C THR A 174 7.49 1.63 -5.79
N LEU A 175 6.62 0.92 -5.09
CA LEU A 175 6.77 -0.47 -4.71
C LEU A 175 5.72 -1.30 -5.47
N GLY A 176 6.04 -2.56 -5.73
CA GLY A 176 5.11 -3.51 -6.30
C GLY A 176 5.43 -4.92 -5.88
N ARG A 177 4.44 -5.80 -5.97
CA ARG A 177 4.62 -7.26 -5.81
C ARG A 177 4.22 -7.97 -7.09
N THR A 178 4.88 -9.06 -7.44
CA THR A 178 4.50 -9.94 -8.56
C THR A 178 4.62 -11.39 -8.10
N HIS A 179 3.99 -12.29 -8.84
CA HIS A 179 4.08 -13.72 -8.58
C HIS A 179 5.10 -14.41 -9.49
N ILE A 180 5.83 -15.37 -8.92
CA ILE A 180 6.61 -16.37 -9.64
C ILE A 180 5.66 -17.55 -9.88
N ASN A 181 5.51 -17.98 -11.14
CA ASN A 181 4.47 -18.94 -11.58
C ASN A 181 3.06 -18.37 -11.42
N SER A 182 2.04 -19.20 -11.31
CA SER A 182 0.66 -18.78 -11.01
C SER A 182 0.41 -18.50 -9.52
N CYS A 183 -0.68 -17.79 -9.26
CA CYS A 183 -1.34 -17.60 -7.96
C CYS A 183 -2.86 -17.77 -8.12
N ASP A 184 -3.63 -17.62 -7.04
CA ASP A 184 -5.10 -17.69 -7.08
C ASP A 184 -5.73 -16.66 -8.04
N PHE A 185 -5.15 -15.45 -8.10
CA PHE A 185 -5.48 -14.40 -9.08
C PHE A 185 -4.86 -14.60 -10.47
N SER A 186 -4.50 -15.84 -10.80
CA SER A 186 -4.31 -16.32 -12.17
C SER A 186 -5.59 -16.96 -12.71
N VAL A 187 -5.68 -17.17 -14.02
CA VAL A 187 -6.83 -17.86 -14.66
C VAL A 187 -6.68 -19.38 -14.68
N GLY A 188 -5.59 -19.90 -14.12
CA GLY A 188 -5.32 -21.30 -13.86
C GLY A 188 -3.87 -21.50 -13.42
N SER A 189 -3.54 -22.71 -12.97
CA SER A 189 -2.18 -23.01 -12.54
C SER A 189 -1.22 -23.15 -13.73
N TYR A 190 -0.05 -22.53 -13.62
CA TYR A 190 1.04 -22.63 -14.60
C TYR A 190 2.39 -22.44 -13.93
N SER A 191 3.45 -23.00 -14.51
CA SER A 191 4.82 -22.64 -14.18
C SER A 191 5.62 -22.39 -15.45
N PHE A 192 6.82 -21.82 -15.30
CA PHE A 192 7.78 -21.68 -16.40
C PHE A 192 8.58 -22.95 -16.69
N ASP A 193 8.35 -24.07 -15.98
CA ASP A 193 8.93 -25.36 -16.34
C ASP A 193 8.00 -26.50 -15.92
N ASP A 194 7.12 -26.90 -16.83
CA ASP A 194 6.16 -27.99 -16.59
C ASP A 194 6.67 -29.35 -17.13
N VAL A 195 7.94 -29.45 -17.54
CA VAL A 195 8.51 -30.72 -18.03
C VAL A 195 8.96 -31.57 -16.84
N GLU A 196 8.22 -32.66 -16.58
CA GLU A 196 8.53 -33.56 -15.47
C GLU A 196 9.97 -34.09 -15.53
N GLY A 197 10.70 -33.92 -14.42
CA GLY A 197 12.06 -34.41 -14.26
C GLY A 197 13.15 -33.53 -14.87
N ASP A 198 12.83 -32.32 -15.31
CA ASP A 198 13.83 -31.36 -15.82
C ASP A 198 14.63 -30.69 -14.69
N VAL A 199 15.39 -31.49 -13.94
CA VAL A 199 16.16 -31.04 -12.78
C VAL A 199 17.25 -30.01 -13.11
N ASP A 200 17.67 -29.96 -14.38
CA ASP A 200 18.65 -29.02 -14.90
C ASP A 200 18.00 -27.76 -15.53
N LEU A 201 16.66 -27.71 -15.54
CA LEU A 201 15.85 -26.60 -16.06
C LEU A 201 16.20 -26.24 -17.52
N LEU A 202 16.42 -27.24 -18.36
CA LEU A 202 16.77 -27.09 -19.78
C LEU A 202 15.58 -26.64 -20.64
N ARG A 203 14.36 -26.77 -20.13
CA ARG A 203 13.08 -26.45 -20.78
C ARG A 203 12.36 -25.30 -20.11
N PHE A 204 12.98 -24.66 -19.11
CA PHE A 204 12.50 -23.43 -18.53
C PHE A 204 12.18 -22.39 -19.63
N ASP A 205 10.98 -21.82 -19.61
CA ASP A 205 10.54 -20.80 -20.54
C ASP A 205 11.15 -19.44 -20.19
N GLU A 206 12.36 -19.22 -20.68
CA GLU A 206 13.11 -17.95 -20.52
C GLU A 206 12.45 -16.77 -21.26
N ALA A 207 11.50 -17.02 -22.17
CA ALA A 207 10.75 -15.97 -22.85
C ALA A 207 9.55 -15.48 -22.01
N LEU A 208 9.27 -16.14 -20.88
CA LEU A 208 8.18 -15.82 -19.97
C LEU A 208 6.84 -15.67 -20.70
N THR A 209 6.53 -16.62 -21.59
CA THR A 209 5.45 -16.51 -22.58
C THR A 209 4.16 -16.07 -21.90
N ARG A 210 3.82 -16.68 -20.76
CA ARG A 210 2.61 -16.34 -20.00
C ARG A 210 2.60 -14.91 -19.48
N ASP A 211 3.68 -14.48 -18.83
CA ASP A 211 3.74 -13.14 -18.23
C ASP A 211 3.85 -12.05 -19.31
N THR A 212 4.42 -12.34 -20.48
CA THR A 212 4.41 -11.42 -21.62
C THR A 212 3.02 -11.13 -22.16
N GLU A 213 2.07 -12.04 -21.96
CA GLU A 213 0.68 -11.86 -22.37
C GLU A 213 -0.07 -10.88 -21.49
N ALA A 214 0.25 -10.70 -20.20
CA ALA A 214 -0.57 -9.91 -19.27
C ALA A 214 0.22 -9.07 -18.25
N LEU A 215 1.16 -9.67 -17.50
CA LEU A 215 1.86 -9.02 -16.39
C LEU A 215 2.89 -7.99 -16.88
N ILE A 216 3.78 -8.40 -17.79
CA ILE A 216 4.90 -7.59 -18.27
C ILE A 216 4.43 -6.26 -18.90
N PRO A 217 3.37 -6.22 -19.73
CA PRO A 217 2.83 -4.96 -20.24
C PRO A 217 2.41 -3.98 -19.13
N LEU A 218 1.74 -4.46 -18.07
CA LEU A 218 1.32 -3.63 -16.94
C LEU A 218 2.52 -3.12 -16.13
N ILE A 219 3.48 -4.02 -15.83
CA ILE A 219 4.73 -3.66 -15.11
C ILE A 219 5.50 -2.59 -15.89
N LYS A 220 5.69 -2.77 -17.21
CA LYS A 220 6.42 -1.81 -18.05
C LYS A 220 5.72 -0.46 -18.14
N ALA A 221 4.39 -0.44 -18.13
CA ALA A 221 3.64 0.81 -18.13
C ALA A 221 3.87 1.59 -16.81
N ALA A 222 3.89 0.89 -15.67
CA ALA A 222 4.22 1.49 -14.37
C ALA A 222 5.68 1.98 -14.31
N GLN A 223 6.66 1.16 -14.72
CA GLN A 223 8.07 1.56 -14.82
C GLN A 223 8.25 2.82 -15.67
N SER A 224 7.65 2.83 -16.86
CA SER A 224 7.73 3.97 -17.78
C SER A 224 7.13 5.25 -17.20
N ALA A 225 6.13 5.16 -16.32
CA ALA A 225 5.55 6.32 -15.64
C ALA A 225 6.49 6.86 -14.54
N LEU A 226 7.15 5.97 -13.80
CA LEU A 226 8.08 6.33 -12.73
C LEU A 226 9.41 6.86 -13.25
N GLU A 227 9.96 6.26 -14.31
CA GLU A 227 11.22 6.71 -14.92
C GLU A 227 11.15 8.16 -15.39
N LYS A 228 9.99 8.58 -15.94
CA LYS A 228 9.74 9.99 -16.35
C LYS A 228 9.83 10.97 -15.19
N GLN A 229 9.70 10.49 -13.97
CA GLN A 229 9.74 11.27 -12.73
C GLN A 229 11.07 11.09 -11.97
N GLY A 230 12.00 10.29 -12.51
CA GLY A 230 13.27 9.98 -11.85
C GLY A 230 13.14 8.97 -10.72
N TRP A 231 12.06 8.18 -10.70
CA TRP A 231 11.83 7.10 -9.75
C TRP A 231 12.00 5.73 -10.41
N GLU A 232 12.27 4.71 -9.58
CA GLU A 232 12.37 3.31 -9.99
C GLU A 232 11.24 2.52 -9.34
N LEU A 233 10.66 1.56 -10.07
CA LEU A 233 9.75 0.57 -9.50
C LEU A 233 10.57 -0.51 -8.80
N LYS A 234 10.44 -0.63 -7.48
CA LYS A 234 10.96 -1.77 -6.74
C LYS A 234 9.94 -2.91 -6.76
N LEU A 235 10.32 -4.04 -7.35
CA LEU A 235 9.43 -5.20 -7.48
C LEU A 235 9.88 -6.32 -6.52
N LEU A 236 8.99 -6.70 -5.62
CA LEU A 236 9.06 -7.92 -4.81
C LEU A 236 8.46 -9.08 -5.61
N ALA A 237 9.13 -10.22 -5.70
CA ALA A 237 8.59 -11.41 -6.36
C ALA A 237 8.43 -12.58 -5.38
N THR A 238 7.28 -13.23 -5.42
CA THR A 238 6.95 -14.32 -4.49
C THR A 238 6.42 -15.53 -5.25
N PRO A 239 6.87 -16.76 -4.98
CA PRO A 239 6.19 -17.95 -5.48
C PRO A 239 5.02 -18.35 -4.58
N TRP A 240 3.90 -18.77 -5.19
CA TRP A 240 2.85 -19.49 -4.45
C TRP A 240 3.12 -20.98 -4.41
N SER A 241 3.69 -21.54 -5.48
CA SER A 241 4.03 -22.95 -5.55
C SER A 241 5.23 -23.20 -6.47
N PRO A 242 6.10 -24.17 -6.11
CA PRO A 242 6.97 -24.85 -7.07
C PRO A 242 6.15 -25.54 -8.19
N PRO A 243 6.77 -25.87 -9.34
CA PRO A 243 6.15 -26.71 -10.36
C PRO A 243 5.62 -28.02 -9.77
N ALA A 244 4.48 -28.50 -10.27
CA ALA A 244 3.80 -29.70 -9.77
C ALA A 244 4.74 -30.93 -9.68
N TRP A 245 5.62 -31.11 -10.67
CA TRP A 245 6.53 -32.26 -10.71
C TRP A 245 7.64 -32.22 -9.64
N MET A 246 7.92 -31.05 -9.05
CA MET A 246 8.85 -30.90 -7.93
C MET A 246 8.21 -31.21 -6.55
N LYS A 247 6.87 -31.26 -6.46
CA LYS A 247 6.14 -31.38 -5.19
C LYS A 247 5.70 -32.80 -4.87
N ASN A 248 5.66 -33.17 -3.59
CA ASN A 248 5.27 -34.52 -3.16
C ASN A 248 3.84 -34.90 -3.55
N ASN A 249 2.91 -33.95 -3.52
CA ASN A 249 1.51 -34.15 -3.93
C ASN A 249 1.33 -34.15 -5.46
N GLY A 250 2.37 -33.84 -6.24
CA GLY A 250 2.35 -33.82 -7.70
C GLY A 250 1.44 -32.74 -8.31
N GLN A 251 1.04 -31.72 -7.54
CA GLN A 251 0.10 -30.67 -7.96
C GLN A 251 0.54 -29.31 -7.40
N MET A 252 0.22 -28.22 -8.10
CA MET A 252 0.57 -26.87 -7.62
C MET A 252 -0.36 -26.39 -6.51
N ASP A 253 -1.64 -26.75 -6.55
CA ASP A 253 -2.56 -26.47 -5.47
C ASP A 253 -2.32 -27.38 -4.26
N GLN A 254 -2.68 -26.88 -3.07
CA GLN A 254 -2.48 -27.58 -1.79
C GLN A 254 -1.00 -27.95 -1.56
N SER A 255 -0.71 -28.57 -0.43
CA SER A 255 0.64 -29.01 -0.10
C SER A 255 0.61 -30.24 0.79
N ASP A 256 1.42 -31.22 0.40
CA ASP A 256 1.94 -32.22 1.35
C ASP A 256 3.05 -31.58 2.19
N ARG A 257 3.44 -32.24 3.29
CA ARG A 257 4.60 -31.87 4.09
C ARG A 257 5.55 -33.06 4.25
N PRO A 258 6.83 -32.96 3.80
CA PRO A 258 7.45 -31.79 3.17
C PRO A 258 6.82 -31.45 1.80
N CYS A 259 6.81 -30.17 1.43
CA CYS A 259 6.23 -29.73 0.14
C CYS A 259 7.02 -30.29 -1.05
N LEU A 260 8.34 -30.15 -1.04
CA LEU A 260 9.23 -30.60 -2.12
C LEU A 260 9.57 -32.09 -2.02
N LYS A 261 9.69 -32.77 -3.17
CA LYS A 261 10.28 -34.10 -3.26
C LYS A 261 11.77 -34.06 -2.87
N ASP A 262 12.29 -35.19 -2.39
CA ASP A 262 13.71 -35.36 -2.11
C ASP A 262 14.56 -34.98 -3.33
N GLY A 263 15.59 -34.16 -3.10
CA GLY A 263 16.50 -33.68 -4.15
C GLY A 263 16.00 -32.47 -4.94
N MET A 264 14.76 -32.00 -4.76
CA MET A 264 14.22 -30.86 -5.52
C MET A 264 14.55 -29.48 -4.95
N ALA A 265 15.06 -29.39 -3.72
CA ALA A 265 15.46 -28.11 -3.12
C ALA A 265 16.53 -27.36 -3.95
N GLY A 266 17.53 -28.07 -4.50
CA GLY A 266 18.55 -27.47 -5.36
C GLY A 266 17.97 -26.95 -6.69
N PRO A 267 17.28 -27.79 -7.49
CA PRO A 267 16.56 -27.34 -8.68
C PRO A 267 15.60 -26.17 -8.43
N TRP A 268 14.87 -26.19 -7.31
CA TRP A 268 13.96 -25.10 -6.95
C TRP A 268 14.71 -23.78 -6.65
N ALA A 269 15.83 -23.83 -5.92
CA ALA A 269 16.65 -22.63 -5.73
C ALA A 269 17.20 -22.06 -7.07
N LYS A 270 17.63 -22.93 -7.99
CA LYS A 270 18.05 -22.51 -9.34
C LYS A 270 16.90 -21.89 -10.13
N TYR A 271 15.68 -22.40 -9.96
CA TYR A 271 14.49 -21.88 -10.61
C TYR A 271 14.28 -20.39 -10.33
N PHE A 272 14.41 -19.95 -9.07
CA PHE A 272 14.35 -18.53 -8.71
C PHE A 272 15.34 -17.71 -9.53
N THR A 273 16.58 -18.16 -9.64
CA THR A 273 17.62 -17.41 -10.36
C THR A 273 17.39 -17.36 -11.87
N LYS A 274 16.87 -18.43 -12.48
CA LYS A 274 16.46 -18.42 -13.90
C LYS A 274 15.29 -17.46 -14.12
N TRP A 275 14.30 -17.48 -13.23
CA TRP A 275 13.16 -16.57 -13.31
C TRP A 275 13.59 -15.10 -13.16
N ILE A 276 14.44 -14.78 -12.17
CA ILE A 276 14.99 -13.43 -11.99
C ILE A 276 15.78 -13.00 -13.24
N SER A 277 16.62 -13.87 -13.79
CA SER A 277 17.40 -13.59 -15.00
C SER A 277 16.49 -13.33 -16.21
N ALA A 278 15.41 -14.10 -16.35
CA ALA A 278 14.45 -13.93 -17.42
C ALA A 278 13.72 -12.58 -17.30
N TYR A 279 13.23 -12.21 -16.11
CA TYR A 279 12.61 -10.90 -15.89
C TYR A 279 13.59 -9.74 -16.17
N GLN A 280 14.85 -9.88 -15.74
CA GLN A 280 15.90 -8.92 -16.06
C GLN A 280 16.16 -8.80 -17.56
N ALA A 281 16.14 -9.90 -18.31
CA ALA A 281 16.27 -9.89 -19.77
C ALA A 281 15.10 -9.16 -20.47
N HIS A 282 13.93 -9.13 -19.84
CA HIS A 282 12.79 -8.31 -20.27
C HIS A 282 12.89 -6.84 -19.82
N GLY A 283 13.96 -6.43 -19.15
CA GLY A 283 14.20 -5.07 -18.65
C GLY A 283 13.51 -4.79 -17.31
N ILE A 284 13.14 -5.82 -16.56
CA ILE A 284 12.45 -5.70 -15.27
C ILE A 284 13.39 -6.20 -14.17
N PRO A 285 14.15 -5.30 -13.50
CA PRO A 285 14.95 -5.71 -12.37
C PRO A 285 14.06 -6.10 -11.18
N ILE A 286 14.44 -7.18 -10.50
CA ILE A 286 13.79 -7.63 -9.26
C ILE A 286 14.55 -7.02 -8.09
N TRP A 287 13.82 -6.35 -7.19
CA TRP A 287 14.39 -5.75 -5.99
C TRP A 287 14.56 -6.79 -4.88
N ALA A 288 13.54 -7.61 -4.69
CA ALA A 288 13.51 -8.58 -3.61
C ALA A 288 12.69 -9.82 -4.00
N VAL A 289 12.91 -10.92 -3.29
CA VAL A 289 12.02 -12.09 -3.29
C VAL A 289 11.57 -12.42 -1.88
N THR A 290 10.40 -13.04 -1.75
CA THR A 290 10.09 -13.82 -0.54
C THR A 290 10.34 -15.30 -0.80
N VAL A 291 10.63 -16.09 0.25
CA VAL A 291 10.94 -17.51 0.08
C VAL A 291 9.72 -18.30 -0.39
N GLN A 292 8.54 -17.96 0.11
CA GLN A 292 7.29 -18.64 -0.16
C GLN A 292 6.12 -17.74 0.25
N ASN A 293 5.07 -17.63 -0.57
CA ASN A 293 3.81 -17.02 -0.14
C ASN A 293 3.16 -17.89 0.92
N GLU A 294 2.80 -17.32 2.06
CA GLU A 294 1.99 -17.96 3.12
C GLU A 294 2.42 -19.41 3.42
N PRO A 295 3.66 -19.65 3.86
CA PRO A 295 4.20 -20.99 4.09
C PRO A 295 3.45 -21.81 5.14
N GLU A 296 2.54 -21.21 5.92
CA GLU A 296 1.69 -21.95 6.86
C GLU A 296 0.27 -22.21 6.31
N ASN A 297 -0.05 -21.78 5.08
CA ASN A 297 -1.35 -21.93 4.45
C ASN A 297 -1.37 -23.09 3.45
N ASN A 298 -2.11 -24.17 3.78
CA ASN A 298 -2.41 -25.25 2.84
C ASN A 298 -3.65 -24.91 2.00
N ALA A 299 -3.50 -23.91 1.12
CA ALA A 299 -4.62 -23.35 0.38
C ALA A 299 -5.18 -24.30 -0.69
N THR A 300 -6.43 -24.06 -1.13
CA THR A 300 -7.05 -24.80 -2.25
C THR A 300 -6.60 -24.30 -3.63
N TRP A 301 -5.70 -23.32 -3.66
CA TRP A 301 -4.96 -22.83 -4.83
C TRP A 301 -3.48 -23.10 -4.62
N GLU A 302 -2.62 -22.50 -5.44
CA GLU A 302 -1.17 -22.68 -5.35
C GLU A 302 -0.63 -22.48 -3.93
N ALA A 303 0.02 -23.51 -3.39
CA ALA A 303 0.56 -23.51 -2.03
C ALA A 303 1.82 -24.37 -1.93
N CYS A 304 2.68 -24.06 -0.95
CA CYS A 304 3.79 -24.90 -0.57
C CYS A 304 4.10 -24.68 0.92
N VAL A 305 3.69 -25.62 1.75
CA VAL A 305 3.77 -25.48 3.20
C VAL A 305 5.19 -25.74 3.70
N MET A 306 5.70 -24.81 4.51
CA MET A 306 6.99 -24.88 5.19
C MET A 306 6.85 -24.39 6.64
N THR A 307 7.42 -25.15 7.57
CA THR A 307 7.74 -24.59 8.90
C THR A 307 8.93 -23.66 8.84
N ALA A 308 9.07 -22.82 9.87
CA ALA A 308 10.20 -21.91 9.99
C ALA A 308 11.56 -22.63 9.93
N GLU A 309 11.67 -23.85 10.47
CA GLU A 309 12.90 -24.66 10.34
C GLU A 309 13.14 -25.16 8.91
N GLU A 310 12.08 -25.57 8.21
CA GLU A 310 12.17 -26.00 6.80
C GLU A 310 12.52 -24.82 5.87
N GLU A 311 11.95 -23.64 6.12
CA GLU A 311 12.29 -22.41 5.41
C GLU A 311 13.73 -21.98 5.71
N ALA A 312 14.17 -22.03 6.97
CA ALA A 312 15.57 -21.77 7.35
C ALA A 312 16.53 -22.73 6.65
N ASP A 313 16.20 -24.03 6.60
CA ASP A 313 17.01 -25.03 5.93
C ASP A 313 17.08 -24.81 4.42
N PHE A 314 15.95 -24.51 3.78
CA PHE A 314 15.93 -24.21 2.35
C PHE A 314 16.72 -22.94 2.03
N LEU A 315 16.53 -21.88 2.82
CA LEU A 315 17.23 -20.61 2.70
C LEU A 315 18.74 -20.79 2.88
N GLY A 316 19.16 -21.38 3.99
CA GLY A 316 20.57 -21.50 4.36
C GLY A 316 21.37 -22.44 3.47
N LYS A 317 20.76 -23.55 3.00
CA LYS A 317 21.47 -24.60 2.25
C LYS A 317 21.36 -24.47 0.73
N TYR A 318 20.30 -23.83 0.22
CA TYR A 318 20.00 -23.81 -1.21
C TYR A 318 19.75 -22.40 -1.75
N LEU A 319 18.65 -21.75 -1.35
CA LEU A 319 18.23 -20.49 -1.97
C LEU A 319 19.23 -19.35 -1.75
N GLY A 320 19.68 -19.16 -0.51
CA GLY A 320 20.61 -18.10 -0.13
C GLY A 320 21.95 -18.16 -0.89
N PRO A 321 22.68 -19.28 -0.87
CA PRO A 321 23.91 -19.45 -1.65
C PRO A 321 23.71 -19.22 -3.16
N GLU A 322 22.64 -19.78 -3.74
CA GLU A 322 22.35 -19.70 -5.18
C GLU A 322 22.04 -18.25 -5.61
N LEU A 323 21.20 -17.53 -4.85
CA LEU A 323 20.92 -16.11 -5.12
C LEU A 323 22.13 -15.22 -4.89
N ARG A 324 22.88 -15.39 -3.79
CA ARG A 324 24.06 -14.55 -3.54
C ARG A 324 25.16 -14.74 -4.58
N SER A 325 25.25 -15.92 -5.20
CA SER A 325 26.22 -16.17 -6.27
C SER A 325 25.81 -15.53 -7.61
N SER A 326 24.52 -15.48 -7.94
CA SER A 326 24.04 -15.06 -9.26
C SER A 326 23.43 -13.66 -9.29
N HIS A 327 22.75 -13.26 -8.21
CA HIS A 327 21.99 -12.03 -8.06
C HIS A 327 22.24 -11.39 -6.67
N PRO A 328 23.48 -11.01 -6.33
CA PRO A 328 23.86 -10.60 -4.98
C PRO A 328 23.13 -9.37 -4.44
N ASN A 329 22.50 -8.58 -5.31
CA ASN A 329 21.76 -7.36 -4.94
C ASN A 329 20.26 -7.61 -4.69
N VAL A 330 19.74 -8.81 -4.99
CA VAL A 330 18.33 -9.15 -4.73
C VAL A 330 18.18 -9.48 -3.25
N SER A 331 17.29 -8.74 -2.57
CA SER A 331 17.02 -8.98 -1.15
C SER A 331 16.14 -10.21 -0.95
N ILE A 332 16.29 -10.91 0.16
CA ILE A 332 15.48 -12.09 0.52
C ILE A 332 14.70 -11.78 1.80
N PHE A 333 13.38 -11.80 1.69
CA PHE A 333 12.47 -11.71 2.82
C PHE A 333 11.94 -13.09 3.19
N VAL A 334 11.83 -13.35 4.48
CA VAL A 334 11.32 -14.62 5.01
C VAL A 334 9.89 -14.47 5.51
N MET A 335 9.22 -15.60 5.72
CA MET A 335 7.84 -15.73 6.14
C MET A 335 6.78 -15.36 5.10
N ASP A 336 6.50 -14.07 4.84
CA ASP A 336 5.44 -13.63 3.91
C ASP A 336 4.05 -14.19 4.27
N HIS A 337 3.67 -14.06 5.55
CA HIS A 337 2.42 -14.56 6.11
C HIS A 337 1.93 -13.69 7.29
N ASN A 338 0.91 -14.15 8.02
CA ASN A 338 0.15 -13.30 8.94
C ASN A 338 0.91 -12.89 10.22
N LYS A 339 0.53 -11.71 10.76
CA LYS A 339 1.17 -11.08 11.92
C LYS A 339 1.01 -11.83 13.25
N ASP A 340 0.08 -12.78 13.36
CA ASP A 340 -0.16 -13.54 14.59
C ASP A 340 0.98 -14.51 14.94
N HIS A 341 1.66 -15.07 13.93
CA HIS A 341 2.81 -15.97 14.12
C HIS A 341 4.16 -15.31 13.75
N VAL A 342 4.16 -14.02 13.38
CA VAL A 342 5.30 -13.37 12.71
C VAL A 342 6.59 -13.38 13.51
N TYR A 343 6.49 -13.14 14.82
CA TYR A 343 7.66 -13.10 15.68
C TYR A 343 8.29 -14.49 15.86
N ASP A 344 7.50 -15.51 16.15
CA ASP A 344 8.02 -16.85 16.40
C ASP A 344 8.64 -17.46 15.13
N TYR A 345 7.98 -17.28 13.98
CA TYR A 345 8.49 -17.75 12.69
C TYR A 345 9.80 -17.04 12.30
N ALA A 346 9.81 -15.70 12.38
CA ALA A 346 10.99 -14.90 12.08
C ALA A 346 12.15 -15.21 13.05
N LYS A 347 11.87 -15.37 14.34
CA LYS A 347 12.88 -15.68 15.36
C LYS A 347 13.64 -16.96 15.06
N THR A 348 12.94 -18.01 14.64
CA THR A 348 13.56 -19.29 14.28
C THR A 348 14.58 -19.11 13.16
N ILE A 349 14.22 -18.38 12.10
CA ILE A 349 15.09 -18.18 10.93
C ILE A 349 16.23 -17.19 11.24
N LEU A 350 15.91 -16.05 11.86
CA LEU A 350 16.89 -15.00 12.17
C LEU A 350 17.88 -15.40 13.28
N SER A 351 17.56 -16.44 14.06
CA SER A 351 18.48 -17.04 15.04
C SER A 351 19.31 -18.19 14.48
N ASP A 352 18.96 -18.74 13.31
CA ASP A 352 19.75 -19.79 12.66
C ASP A 352 21.06 -19.24 12.09
N LYS A 353 22.18 -19.88 12.43
CA LYS A 353 23.53 -19.36 12.11
C LYS A 353 23.84 -19.30 10.61
N VAL A 354 23.15 -20.09 9.79
CA VAL A 354 23.37 -20.15 8.34
C VAL A 354 22.32 -19.32 7.62
N ALA A 355 21.03 -19.55 7.90
CA ALA A 355 19.92 -18.88 7.24
C ALA A 355 19.93 -17.37 7.48
N SER A 356 20.26 -16.92 8.70
CA SER A 356 20.29 -15.49 9.06
C SER A 356 21.30 -14.66 8.25
N GLN A 357 22.25 -15.30 7.56
CA GLN A 357 23.21 -14.60 6.69
C GLN A 357 22.59 -14.17 5.36
N TYR A 358 21.45 -14.78 5.00
CA TYR A 358 20.75 -14.57 3.74
C TYR A 358 19.42 -13.85 3.91
N ALA A 359 18.79 -13.90 5.10
CA ALA A 359 17.55 -13.17 5.40
C ALA A 359 17.82 -11.66 5.60
N ASP A 360 17.40 -10.84 4.64
CA ASP A 360 17.52 -9.37 4.70
C ASP A 360 16.34 -8.73 5.46
N GLY A 361 15.23 -9.45 5.58
CA GLY A 361 14.02 -8.97 6.23
C GLY A 361 12.94 -10.02 6.43
N VAL A 362 11.82 -9.58 7.01
CA VAL A 362 10.62 -10.36 7.25
C VAL A 362 9.47 -9.67 6.54
N ALA A 363 8.80 -10.40 5.65
CA ALA A 363 7.58 -9.96 4.99
C ALA A 363 6.37 -10.52 5.76
N TYR A 364 5.27 -9.78 5.79
CA TYR A 364 4.07 -10.19 6.51
C TYR A 364 2.77 -9.63 5.92
N HIS A 365 1.67 -10.31 6.23
CA HIS A 365 0.33 -10.06 5.73
C HIS A 365 -0.61 -9.61 6.86
N TRP A 366 -1.72 -8.97 6.50
CA TRP A 366 -2.63 -8.35 7.48
C TRP A 366 -3.75 -9.26 8.03
N TYR A 367 -3.95 -10.47 7.49
CA TYR A 367 -5.22 -11.22 7.63
C TYR A 367 -5.48 -11.80 9.03
N ALA A 368 -4.53 -11.69 9.96
CA ALA A 368 -4.74 -12.04 11.37
C ALA A 368 -5.03 -10.84 12.29
N GLY A 369 -5.16 -9.63 11.72
CA GLY A 369 -5.37 -8.40 12.48
C GLY A 369 -4.08 -7.69 12.86
N ASP A 370 -4.18 -6.77 13.81
CA ASP A 370 -3.15 -5.77 14.15
C ASP A 370 -1.75 -6.36 14.27
N GLY A 371 -1.54 -7.34 15.17
CA GLY A 371 -0.24 -8.01 15.37
C GLY A 371 0.97 -7.07 15.60
N PHE A 372 0.74 -5.78 15.89
CA PHE A 372 1.76 -4.74 15.94
C PHE A 372 2.81 -4.97 17.04
N ASP A 373 2.41 -5.60 18.15
CA ASP A 373 3.33 -5.94 19.23
C ASP A 373 4.30 -7.06 18.83
N GLU A 374 3.89 -8.01 17.99
CA GLU A 374 4.77 -9.07 17.48
C GLU A 374 5.83 -8.48 16.54
N LEU A 375 5.43 -7.55 15.67
CA LEU A 375 6.37 -6.79 14.82
C LEU A 375 7.38 -5.99 15.65
N ARG A 376 6.93 -5.38 16.75
CA ARG A 376 7.80 -4.62 17.66
C ARG A 376 8.85 -5.52 18.33
N LYS A 377 8.49 -6.75 18.73
CA LYS A 377 9.45 -7.73 19.26
C LYS A 377 10.55 -8.07 18.25
N ILE A 378 10.20 -8.21 16.95
CA ILE A 378 11.19 -8.44 15.90
C ILE A 378 12.13 -7.23 15.78
N GLN A 379 11.58 -6.00 15.76
CA GLN A 379 12.38 -4.79 15.69
C GLN A 379 13.35 -4.66 16.88
N ASP A 380 12.92 -5.05 18.08
CA ASP A 380 13.72 -4.99 19.30
C ASP A 380 14.82 -6.07 19.35
N GLU A 381 14.53 -7.31 18.96
CA GLU A 381 15.49 -8.43 19.02
C GLU A 381 16.38 -8.51 17.77
N PHE A 382 15.85 -8.15 16.59
CA PHE A 382 16.51 -8.27 15.29
C PHE A 382 16.48 -6.93 14.52
N PRO A 383 17.07 -5.84 15.05
CA PRO A 383 16.97 -4.48 14.49
C PRO A 383 17.61 -4.30 13.10
N LYS A 384 18.29 -5.32 12.57
CA LYS A 384 18.85 -5.34 11.21
C LYS A 384 17.89 -5.92 10.17
N ALA A 385 16.89 -6.68 10.61
CA ALA A 385 15.89 -7.25 9.70
C ALA A 385 14.95 -6.15 9.22
N THR A 386 14.80 -6.03 7.91
CA THR A 386 13.82 -5.11 7.32
C THR A 386 12.41 -5.68 7.48
N LEU A 387 11.46 -4.88 7.98
CA LEU A 387 10.06 -5.27 8.07
C LEU A 387 9.29 -4.72 6.87
N LEU A 388 8.47 -5.55 6.22
CA LEU A 388 7.67 -5.15 5.06
C LEU A 388 6.26 -5.77 5.13
N ALA A 389 5.24 -4.91 5.11
CA ALA A 389 3.87 -5.36 4.86
C ALA A 389 3.71 -5.63 3.36
N SER A 390 3.71 -6.91 2.99
CA SER A 390 3.84 -7.37 1.60
C SER A 390 2.50 -7.69 0.92
N GLU A 391 1.44 -7.86 1.69
CA GLU A 391 0.10 -8.14 1.18
C GLU A 391 -1.00 -7.73 2.17
N ALA A 392 -2.05 -7.12 1.63
CA ALA A 392 -3.29 -6.85 2.34
C ALA A 392 -4.46 -6.67 1.36
N THR A 393 -5.60 -7.29 1.64
CA THR A 393 -6.87 -7.03 0.94
C THR A 393 -8.09 -7.41 1.74
N TRP A 394 -9.22 -6.77 1.42
CA TRP A 394 -10.53 -7.22 1.89
C TRP A 394 -11.02 -8.42 1.07
N GLU A 395 -10.96 -9.61 1.67
CA GLU A 395 -11.41 -10.87 1.09
C GLU A 395 -12.93 -11.10 1.23
N ALA A 396 -13.59 -10.37 2.14
CA ALA A 396 -14.96 -10.63 2.56
C ALA A 396 -16.00 -9.63 2.01
N TYR A 397 -17.26 -10.08 1.92
CA TYR A 397 -18.51 -9.34 1.65
C TYR A 397 -18.32 -7.89 1.13
N ARG A 398 -17.98 -7.77 -0.16
CA ARG A 398 -17.69 -6.48 -0.84
C ARG A 398 -18.79 -5.43 -0.68
N TRP A 399 -20.04 -5.88 -0.54
CA TRP A 399 -21.20 -4.99 -0.52
C TRP A 399 -22.04 -5.20 0.73
N LYS A 400 -21.96 -4.27 1.69
CA LYS A 400 -22.97 -4.15 2.75
C LYS A 400 -24.23 -3.48 2.20
N THR A 401 -25.33 -3.59 2.94
CA THR A 401 -26.56 -2.85 2.62
C THR A 401 -26.23 -1.36 2.51
N GLY A 402 -26.48 -0.76 1.35
CA GLY A 402 -26.22 0.66 1.08
C GLY A 402 -24.90 0.97 0.36
N THR A 403 -24.03 -0.02 0.12
CA THR A 403 -22.83 0.15 -0.71
C THR A 403 -23.07 -0.34 -2.15
N THR A 404 -22.39 0.27 -3.12
CA THR A 404 -22.42 -0.11 -4.55
C THR A 404 -21.01 -0.09 -5.13
N LEU A 405 -20.83 -0.72 -6.29
CA LEU A 405 -19.57 -0.68 -7.05
C LEU A 405 -19.04 0.74 -7.27
N ALA A 406 -19.92 1.74 -7.43
CA ALA A 406 -19.49 3.10 -7.67
C ALA A 406 -18.93 3.81 -6.42
N VAL A 407 -19.26 3.34 -5.21
CA VAL A 407 -18.94 4.04 -3.95
C VAL A 407 -18.00 3.26 -3.03
N GLY A 408 -17.94 1.93 -3.12
CA GLY A 408 -17.19 1.10 -2.17
C GLY A 408 -17.78 1.12 -0.75
N ASP A 409 -17.08 0.46 0.18
CA ASP A 409 -17.37 0.54 1.62
C ASP A 409 -16.32 1.45 2.30
N TRP A 410 -16.78 2.53 2.96
CA TRP A 410 -15.88 3.48 3.63
C TRP A 410 -15.01 2.82 4.70
N SER A 411 -15.57 1.83 5.42
CA SER A 411 -14.84 1.13 6.49
C SER A 411 -13.63 0.37 5.95
N PHE A 412 -13.60 0.05 4.65
CA PHE A 412 -12.44 -0.60 4.05
C PHE A 412 -11.24 0.34 3.97
N GLY A 413 -11.48 1.61 3.62
CA GLY A 413 -10.45 2.64 3.67
C GLY A 413 -9.95 2.89 5.09
N GLU A 414 -10.86 2.96 6.06
CA GLU A 414 -10.50 3.11 7.48
C GLU A 414 -9.61 1.96 7.99
N GLY A 415 -9.93 0.72 7.61
CA GLY A 415 -9.09 -0.44 7.90
C GLY A 415 -7.68 -0.34 7.32
N TYR A 416 -7.57 0.07 6.05
CA TYR A 416 -6.27 0.29 5.40
C TYR A 416 -5.48 1.40 6.12
N GLY A 417 -6.12 2.52 6.45
CA GLY A 417 -5.47 3.62 7.16
C GLY A 417 -4.94 3.20 8.53
N HIS A 418 -5.74 2.46 9.30
CA HIS A 418 -5.36 1.92 10.60
C HIS A 418 -4.14 0.99 10.49
N ASP A 419 -4.20 0.01 9.59
CA ASP A 419 -3.15 -0.99 9.41
C ASP A 419 -1.83 -0.35 8.94
N ILE A 420 -1.89 0.56 7.96
CA ILE A 420 -0.73 1.30 7.47
C ILE A 420 -0.09 2.11 8.61
N ILE A 421 -0.87 2.84 9.43
CA ILE A 421 -0.32 3.59 10.57
C ILE A 421 0.36 2.65 11.57
N GLY A 422 -0.28 1.53 11.89
CA GLY A 422 0.26 0.54 12.82
C GLY A 422 1.58 -0.04 12.34
N ASP A 423 1.63 -0.52 11.09
CA ASP A 423 2.82 -1.10 10.46
C ASP A 423 3.98 -0.10 10.34
N LEU A 424 3.68 1.14 9.94
CA LEU A 424 4.69 2.19 9.90
C LEU A 424 5.21 2.55 11.30
N ASN A 425 4.37 2.48 12.33
CA ASN A 425 4.75 2.75 13.71
C ASN A 425 5.48 1.57 14.40
N THR A 426 5.54 0.40 13.76
CA THR A 426 6.28 -0.80 14.21
C THR A 426 7.54 -1.08 13.37
N GLY A 427 7.92 -0.16 12.49
CA GLY A 427 9.19 -0.24 11.77
C GLY A 427 9.09 -0.72 10.33
N SER A 428 7.89 -0.93 9.79
CA SER A 428 7.71 -1.30 8.39
C SER A 428 8.29 -0.23 7.45
N VAL A 429 9.01 -0.68 6.42
CA VAL A 429 9.61 0.21 5.40
C VAL A 429 8.67 0.50 4.25
N GLY A 430 7.51 -0.15 4.18
CA GLY A 430 6.56 0.01 3.11
C GLY A 430 5.31 -0.83 3.30
N TRP A 431 4.34 -0.63 2.44
CA TRP A 431 3.06 -1.33 2.49
C TRP A 431 2.56 -1.59 1.07
N ILE A 432 2.19 -2.84 0.79
CA ILE A 432 1.79 -3.30 -0.54
C ILE A 432 0.34 -3.80 -0.47
N ASP A 433 -0.55 -3.11 -1.16
CA ASP A 433 -1.93 -3.58 -1.42
C ASP A 433 -1.88 -4.89 -2.24
N TRP A 434 -2.95 -5.69 -2.20
CA TRP A 434 -3.00 -6.88 -3.04
C TRP A 434 -3.24 -6.49 -4.52
N ASN A 435 -4.29 -6.98 -5.17
CA ASN A 435 -4.52 -6.68 -6.58
C ASN A 435 -4.64 -5.18 -6.86
N LEU A 436 -3.76 -4.65 -7.73
CA LEU A 436 -3.84 -3.25 -8.18
C LEU A 436 -5.23 -2.92 -8.75
N ILE A 437 -5.77 -3.83 -9.58
CA ILE A 437 -7.08 -3.67 -10.20
C ILE A 437 -7.80 -5.00 -10.33
N LEU A 438 -9.11 -4.98 -10.10
CA LEU A 438 -9.99 -6.11 -10.33
C LEU A 438 -11.22 -5.66 -11.14
N ASN A 439 -11.93 -6.62 -11.71
CA ASN A 439 -13.21 -6.34 -12.37
C ASN A 439 -14.37 -6.15 -11.38
N GLU A 440 -15.58 -5.89 -11.87
CA GLU A 440 -16.78 -5.69 -11.04
C GLU A 440 -17.14 -6.88 -10.12
N ILE A 441 -16.59 -8.07 -10.37
CA ILE A 441 -16.80 -9.25 -9.54
C ILE A 441 -15.60 -9.57 -8.61
N GLY A 442 -14.55 -8.75 -8.60
CA GLY A 442 -13.39 -8.95 -7.74
C GLY A 442 -12.41 -10.00 -8.27
N GLY A 443 -12.38 -10.21 -9.58
CA GLY A 443 -11.49 -11.18 -10.25
C GLY A 443 -10.86 -10.63 -11.54
N PRO A 444 -10.43 -11.52 -12.46
CA PRO A 444 -10.60 -12.97 -12.45
C PRO A 444 -9.79 -13.68 -11.35
N ASN A 445 -10.28 -14.84 -10.89
CA ASN A 445 -9.61 -15.71 -9.93
C ASN A 445 -10.08 -17.15 -10.21
N HIS A 446 -9.16 -18.10 -10.41
CA HIS A 446 -9.50 -19.43 -10.94
C HIS A 446 -10.15 -20.37 -9.92
N VAL A 447 -10.05 -20.07 -8.63
CA VAL A 447 -10.70 -20.81 -7.53
C VAL A 447 -11.88 -20.05 -6.93
N ASN A 448 -12.27 -18.93 -7.54
CA ASN A 448 -13.35 -18.06 -7.08
C ASN A 448 -13.12 -17.45 -5.67
N ASN A 449 -11.84 -17.30 -5.28
CA ASN A 449 -11.39 -16.57 -4.08
C ASN A 449 -11.33 -15.06 -4.36
N VAL A 450 -12.48 -14.47 -4.71
CA VAL A 450 -12.55 -13.06 -5.14
C VAL A 450 -12.37 -12.08 -3.98
N CYS A 451 -11.72 -10.94 -4.24
CA CYS A 451 -11.45 -9.90 -3.26
C CYS A 451 -11.92 -8.51 -3.74
N ASP A 452 -11.85 -7.52 -2.86
CA ASP A 452 -11.93 -6.11 -3.25
C ASP A 452 -10.57 -5.57 -3.75
N SER A 453 -10.56 -4.37 -4.33
CA SER A 453 -9.34 -3.67 -4.75
C SER A 453 -9.56 -2.16 -4.70
N ALA A 454 -8.49 -1.40 -4.50
CA ALA A 454 -8.56 0.06 -4.41
C ALA A 454 -9.16 0.72 -5.67
N ILE A 455 -8.94 0.11 -6.84
CA ILE A 455 -9.61 0.47 -8.09
C ILE A 455 -10.31 -0.76 -8.66
N GLN A 456 -11.60 -0.63 -9.00
CA GLN A 456 -12.37 -1.66 -9.72
C GLN A 456 -12.81 -1.15 -11.09
N VAL A 457 -12.83 -2.05 -12.07
CA VAL A 457 -13.23 -1.75 -13.44
C VAL A 457 -14.51 -2.52 -13.78
N SER A 458 -15.59 -1.81 -14.09
CA SER A 458 -16.73 -2.45 -14.73
C SER A 458 -16.44 -2.64 -16.22
N GLN A 459 -16.21 -3.87 -16.63
CA GLN A 459 -16.00 -4.20 -18.04
C GLN A 459 -17.31 -4.05 -18.84
N SER A 460 -18.44 -4.30 -18.18
CA SER A 460 -19.77 -4.14 -18.79
C SER A 460 -20.14 -2.69 -19.08
N LEU A 461 -19.75 -1.75 -18.21
CA LEU A 461 -20.03 -0.32 -18.36
C LEU A 461 -18.86 0.45 -19.00
N GLY A 462 -17.67 -0.14 -19.01
CA GLY A 462 -16.45 0.56 -19.41
C GLY A 462 -16.09 1.68 -18.44
N GLU A 463 -16.41 1.53 -17.16
CA GLU A 463 -16.21 2.54 -16.11
C GLU A 463 -15.15 2.09 -15.10
N VAL A 464 -14.41 3.06 -14.56
CA VAL A 464 -13.38 2.86 -13.53
C VAL A 464 -13.87 3.51 -12.25
N TYR A 465 -13.85 2.76 -11.15
CA TYR A 465 -14.30 3.19 -9.84
C TYR A 465 -13.15 3.18 -8.84
N TYR A 466 -13.06 4.24 -8.04
CA TYR A 466 -12.04 4.43 -7.02
C TYR A 466 -12.69 4.23 -5.67
N HIS A 467 -12.29 3.17 -4.97
CA HIS A 467 -12.83 2.84 -3.67
C HIS A 467 -12.11 3.62 -2.55
N PRO A 468 -12.69 3.69 -1.35
CA PRO A 468 -12.10 4.37 -0.20
C PRO A 468 -10.62 4.01 0.06
N GLN A 469 -10.24 2.74 -0.16
CA GLN A 469 -8.86 2.27 -0.04
C GLN A 469 -7.88 3.10 -0.89
N TYR A 470 -8.23 3.46 -2.14
CA TYR A 470 -7.37 4.27 -3.01
C TYR A 470 -7.03 5.63 -2.38
N TRP A 471 -8.02 6.27 -1.76
CA TRP A 471 -7.85 7.57 -1.13
C TRP A 471 -7.07 7.48 0.17
N TYR A 472 -7.33 6.46 0.99
CA TYR A 472 -6.60 6.21 2.23
C TYR A 472 -5.13 5.90 1.98
N ILE A 473 -4.79 5.00 1.04
CA ILE A 473 -3.39 4.76 0.70
C ILE A 473 -2.75 6.06 0.16
N GLY A 474 -3.49 6.85 -0.61
CA GLY A 474 -3.03 8.14 -1.13
C GLY A 474 -2.62 9.16 -0.05
N HIS A 475 -3.22 9.11 1.15
CA HIS A 475 -2.79 9.93 2.29
C HIS A 475 -1.37 9.62 2.78
N PHE A 476 -0.87 8.42 2.51
CA PHE A 476 0.49 7.99 2.81
C PHE A 476 1.37 8.13 1.57
N SER A 477 1.03 7.42 0.49
CA SER A 477 1.92 7.21 -0.65
C SER A 477 2.27 8.48 -1.41
N ARG A 478 1.36 9.47 -1.49
CA ARG A 478 1.62 10.75 -2.17
C ARG A 478 2.55 11.67 -1.39
N PHE A 479 2.57 11.51 -0.07
CA PHE A 479 3.21 12.47 0.83
C PHE A 479 4.50 11.91 1.42
N ILE A 480 4.51 10.63 1.77
CA ILE A 480 5.65 9.89 2.32
C ILE A 480 6.42 9.24 1.17
N ILE A 481 7.20 10.05 0.45
CA ILE A 481 7.97 9.60 -0.73
C ILE A 481 9.15 8.69 -0.33
N PRO A 482 9.70 7.86 -1.25
CA PRO A 482 10.86 7.03 -0.96
C PRO A 482 12.02 7.83 -0.38
N GLY A 483 12.69 7.25 0.62
CA GLY A 483 13.74 7.92 1.39
C GLY A 483 13.24 8.77 2.55
N SER A 484 11.91 8.87 2.75
CA SER A 484 11.37 9.51 3.96
C SER A 484 11.77 8.72 5.21
N VAL A 485 12.17 9.41 6.27
CA VAL A 485 12.61 8.80 7.53
C VAL A 485 11.53 9.00 8.59
N ARG A 486 11.12 7.92 9.27
CA ARG A 486 10.12 7.97 10.32
C ARG A 486 10.57 8.88 11.47
N LEU A 487 9.68 9.73 11.95
CA LEU A 487 9.88 10.54 13.16
C LEU A 487 9.06 9.93 14.30
N GLN A 488 9.66 9.88 15.49
CA GLN A 488 8.95 9.44 16.69
C GLN A 488 7.74 10.35 16.93
N THR A 489 6.58 9.72 16.95
CA THR A 489 5.26 10.35 17.05
C THR A 489 4.53 9.73 18.23
N ASP A 490 4.22 10.55 19.23
CA ASP A 490 3.47 10.14 20.41
C ASP A 490 2.06 10.73 20.37
N VAL A 491 1.03 9.89 20.39
CA VAL A 491 -0.36 10.33 20.53
C VAL A 491 -0.80 10.18 21.98
N LYS A 492 -1.10 11.29 22.63
CA LYS A 492 -1.42 11.40 24.06
C LYS A 492 -2.88 11.84 24.26
N ASN A 493 -3.42 11.59 25.45
CA ASN A 493 -4.77 12.02 25.86
C ASN A 493 -5.88 11.60 24.89
N THR A 494 -5.74 10.41 24.31
CA THR A 494 -6.71 9.80 23.41
C THR A 494 -7.07 8.41 23.92
N GLU A 495 -8.25 7.92 23.53
CA GLU A 495 -8.58 6.51 23.65
C GLU A 495 -7.53 5.66 22.92
N ARG A 496 -7.32 4.47 23.45
CA ARG A 496 -6.50 3.43 22.84
C ARG A 496 -7.25 2.14 23.07
N TYR A 497 -7.45 1.38 22.00
CA TYR A 497 -8.10 0.11 22.11
C TYR A 497 -7.35 -0.79 23.09
N GLY A 498 -8.07 -1.31 24.07
CA GLY A 498 -7.54 -2.19 25.12
C GLY A 498 -8.13 -3.60 25.08
N GLY A 499 -8.85 -3.95 24.02
CA GLY A 499 -9.46 -5.26 23.85
C GLY A 499 -8.48 -6.33 23.34
N SER A 500 -9.00 -7.53 23.09
CA SER A 500 -8.26 -8.67 22.53
C SER A 500 -7.98 -8.51 21.03
N VAL A 501 -7.30 -9.48 20.42
CA VAL A 501 -7.06 -9.54 18.96
C VAL A 501 -8.34 -9.23 18.17
N ARG A 502 -8.22 -8.30 17.21
CA ARG A 502 -9.32 -7.86 16.34
C ARG A 502 -9.23 -8.48 14.96
N PRO A 503 -10.36 -8.59 14.23
CA PRO A 503 -10.33 -8.92 12.82
C PRO A 503 -9.52 -7.89 12.03
N TYR A 504 -8.86 -8.34 10.98
CA TYR A 504 -8.13 -7.47 10.06
C TYR A 504 -9.01 -6.36 9.47
N GLY A 505 -8.37 -5.24 9.14
CA GLY A 505 -9.05 -4.08 8.56
C GLY A 505 -10.11 -3.43 9.46
N THR A 506 -10.16 -3.73 10.75
CA THR A 506 -11.13 -3.07 11.64
C THR A 506 -10.57 -1.78 12.23
N CYS A 507 -11.39 -0.73 12.24
CA CYS A 507 -11.10 0.53 12.91
C CYS A 507 -12.42 1.09 13.48
N THR A 508 -12.42 1.52 14.73
CA THR A 508 -13.60 2.05 15.41
C THR A 508 -13.27 3.32 16.20
N SER A 509 -14.26 3.89 16.90
CA SER A 509 -14.02 5.00 17.82
C SER A 509 -13.05 4.64 18.96
N GLU A 510 -13.01 3.38 19.38
CA GLU A 510 -12.18 2.89 20.51
C GLU A 510 -10.67 2.99 20.22
N ASP A 511 -10.29 3.11 18.95
CA ASP A 511 -8.92 3.36 18.52
C ASP A 511 -8.46 4.79 18.79
N GLY A 512 -9.39 5.70 19.08
CA GLY A 512 -9.13 7.10 19.29
C GLY A 512 -8.48 7.79 18.09
N LEU A 513 -7.68 8.80 18.37
CA LEU A 513 -6.83 9.48 17.41
C LEU A 513 -5.57 8.64 17.13
N GLN A 514 -5.29 8.44 15.84
CA GLN A 514 -4.12 7.73 15.38
C GLN A 514 -3.26 8.65 14.52
N ALA A 515 -1.93 8.53 14.62
CA ALA A 515 -1.03 9.34 13.80
C ALA A 515 0.33 8.69 13.56
N THR A 516 0.99 9.14 12.49
CA THR A 516 2.38 8.85 12.16
C THR A 516 3.03 10.04 11.48
N ALA A 517 4.36 10.20 11.59
CA ALA A 517 5.07 11.33 11.01
C ALA A 517 6.41 10.94 10.38
N PHE A 518 6.80 11.67 9.33
CA PHE A 518 7.98 11.38 8.52
C PHE A 518 8.67 12.66 8.07
N ARG A 519 10.01 12.63 8.03
CA ARG A 519 10.82 13.64 7.33
C ARG A 519 11.11 13.16 5.92
N ARG A 520 10.71 13.94 4.92
CA ARG A 520 10.98 13.69 3.51
C ARG A 520 12.42 14.08 3.13
N PRO A 521 12.97 13.50 2.05
CA PRO A 521 14.28 13.90 1.51
C PRO A 521 14.40 15.37 1.08
N ASP A 522 13.28 16.03 0.77
CA ASP A 522 13.22 17.45 0.42
C ASP A 522 13.17 18.38 1.65
N GLY A 523 13.31 17.84 2.86
CA GLY A 523 13.33 18.60 4.12
C GLY A 523 11.96 18.88 4.71
N LYS A 524 10.87 18.52 4.01
CA LYS A 524 9.51 18.67 4.53
C LYS A 524 9.17 17.59 5.56
N VAL A 525 8.22 17.89 6.44
CA VAL A 525 7.66 16.93 7.38
C VAL A 525 6.21 16.65 7.00
N VAL A 526 5.88 15.36 7.02
CA VAL A 526 4.54 14.82 6.79
C VAL A 526 4.00 14.28 8.10
N VAL A 527 2.72 14.53 8.36
CA VAL A 527 1.97 13.90 9.46
C VAL A 527 0.69 13.38 8.88
N VAL A 528 0.40 12.10 9.08
CA VAL A 528 -0.90 11.52 8.77
C VAL A 528 -1.62 11.28 10.08
N ALA A 529 -2.86 11.74 10.19
CA ALA A 529 -3.70 11.51 11.35
C ALA A 529 -5.12 11.08 10.93
N MET A 530 -5.72 10.17 11.67
CA MET A 530 -7.07 9.69 11.38
C MET A 530 -7.85 9.29 12.63
N HIS A 531 -9.16 9.18 12.45
CA HIS A 531 -10.12 8.71 13.45
C HIS A 531 -11.33 8.06 12.75
N CYS A 532 -11.84 6.96 13.32
CA CYS A 532 -12.90 6.13 12.73
C CYS A 532 -14.23 6.18 13.51
N GLY A 533 -14.42 7.17 14.38
CA GLY A 533 -15.66 7.37 15.14
C GLY A 533 -16.62 8.38 14.52
N ASP A 534 -17.83 8.39 15.06
CA ASP A 534 -18.97 9.18 14.60
C ASP A 534 -18.92 10.67 15.01
N GLU A 535 -18.03 11.04 15.93
CA GLU A 535 -17.89 12.39 16.45
C GLU A 535 -16.59 13.04 15.95
N PRO A 536 -16.58 14.37 15.71
CA PRO A 536 -15.36 15.08 15.36
C PRO A 536 -14.35 15.05 16.52
N VAL A 537 -13.06 15.04 16.19
CA VAL A 537 -11.96 15.04 17.16
C VAL A 537 -11.14 16.32 16.99
N GLU A 538 -11.26 17.23 17.97
CA GLU A 538 -10.30 18.33 18.13
C GLU A 538 -9.01 17.82 18.74
N PHE A 539 -7.86 18.14 18.14
CA PHE A 539 -6.57 17.72 18.64
C PHE A 539 -5.48 18.78 18.45
N LYS A 540 -4.45 18.71 19.29
CA LYS A 540 -3.26 19.55 19.18
C LYS A 540 -2.15 18.80 18.45
N LEU A 541 -1.66 19.35 17.34
CA LEU A 541 -0.41 18.91 16.73
C LEU A 541 0.74 19.77 17.27
N GLN A 542 1.73 19.14 17.91
CA GLN A 542 2.85 19.80 18.58
C GLN A 542 4.19 19.39 17.97
N ARG A 543 5.03 20.39 17.67
CA ARG A 543 6.45 20.25 17.33
C ARG A 543 7.29 21.21 18.15
N GLY A 544 8.20 20.69 18.98
CA GLY A 544 8.99 21.52 19.91
C GLY A 544 8.12 22.51 20.72
N SER A 545 8.42 23.80 20.60
CA SER A 545 7.68 24.90 21.26
C SER A 545 6.56 25.52 20.43
N GLN A 546 6.17 24.89 19.31
CA GLN A 546 5.09 25.32 18.44
C GLN A 546 3.95 24.29 18.44
N ALA A 547 2.73 24.77 18.28
CA ALA A 547 1.56 23.93 18.13
C ALA A 547 0.51 24.56 17.21
N VAL A 548 -0.42 23.74 16.75
CA VAL A 548 -1.62 24.15 16.02
C VAL A 548 -2.81 23.34 16.55
N LEU A 549 -3.98 23.98 16.66
CA LEU A 549 -5.23 23.31 16.97
C LEU A 549 -5.87 22.86 15.65
N LEU A 550 -6.31 21.61 15.61
CA LEU A 550 -6.83 20.93 14.43
C LEU A 550 -8.12 20.21 14.78
N GLU A 551 -8.94 19.93 13.76
CA GLU A 551 -10.17 19.15 13.89
C GLU A 551 -10.20 18.09 12.79
N LEU A 552 -10.38 16.84 13.18
CA LEU A 552 -10.74 15.73 12.31
C LEU A 552 -12.26 15.59 12.30
N PRO A 553 -12.94 15.69 11.14
CA PRO A 553 -14.35 15.32 11.03
C PRO A 553 -14.57 13.82 11.39
N PRO A 554 -15.83 13.40 11.62
CA PRO A 554 -16.16 11.98 11.75
C PRO A 554 -15.66 11.15 10.57
N HIS A 555 -15.17 9.94 10.84
CA HIS A 555 -14.70 8.99 9.83
C HIS A 555 -13.73 9.60 8.81
N ALA A 556 -12.63 10.19 9.31
CA ALA A 556 -11.74 11.00 8.49
C ALA A 556 -10.26 10.67 8.68
N ILE A 557 -9.52 10.95 7.62
CA ILE A 557 -8.07 10.95 7.56
C ILE A 557 -7.60 12.29 6.99
N GLN A 558 -6.52 12.80 7.56
CA GLN A 558 -5.90 14.05 7.17
C GLN A 558 -4.39 13.87 7.03
N THR A 559 -3.82 14.48 6.00
CA THR A 559 -2.36 14.58 5.82
C THR A 559 -1.92 16.02 5.89
N TYR A 560 -0.90 16.26 6.69
CA TYR A 560 -0.31 17.56 6.93
C TYR A 560 1.09 17.61 6.34
N LEU A 561 1.42 18.67 5.62
CA LEU A 561 2.75 18.89 5.04
C LEU A 561 3.25 20.28 5.40
N PHE A 562 4.48 20.37 5.89
CA PHE A 562 5.10 21.64 6.26
C PHE A 562 6.62 21.60 6.15
N ASP A 563 7.21 22.78 6.04
CA ASP A 563 8.66 22.95 6.12
C ASP A 563 9.15 22.95 7.57
N ASP A 564 10.30 22.31 7.83
CA ASP A 564 11.03 22.40 9.09
C ASP A 564 12.07 23.54 9.08
N ASP A 565 11.72 24.66 8.42
CA ASP A 565 12.62 25.80 8.17
C ASP A 565 13.19 26.46 9.44
N ASP A 566 12.53 26.25 10.58
CA ASP A 566 12.95 26.81 11.87
C ASP A 566 14.01 25.93 12.56
N GLY A 567 14.36 24.77 11.99
CA GLY A 567 15.31 23.82 12.56
C GLY A 567 14.84 23.18 13.88
N VAL A 568 13.55 23.32 14.20
CA VAL A 568 12.96 22.79 15.44
C VAL A 568 13.07 21.26 15.45
N LEU A 569 12.96 20.63 14.29
CA LEU A 569 13.14 19.19 14.15
C LEU A 569 14.53 18.78 13.64
N THR A 570 15.44 19.71 13.32
CA THR A 570 16.81 19.36 12.87
C THR A 570 17.70 18.81 13.99
N LEU A 571 18.65 17.93 13.61
CA LEU A 571 19.58 17.20 14.47
C LEU A 571 20.49 18.10 15.31
#